data_AF-J9GJX3-F1
#
_entry.id   AF-J9GJX3-F1
#
_cell.length_a   1.000
_cell.length_b   1.000
_cell.length_c   1.000
_cell.angle_alpha   90.00
_cell.angle_beta   90.00
_cell.angle_gamma   90.00
#
_symmetry.space_group_name_H-M   'P 1'
#
loop_
_entity.id
_entity.type
_entity.pdbx_description
1 polymer ?
#
loop_
_entity_poly.entity_id
_entity_poly.type
_entity_poly.pdbx_seq_one_letter_code
_entity_poly.pdbx_strand_id
1 'polypeptide(L)'
;MKDSFRETVPSKYLTIMNDAQDQMFPASDPKFASLDAYKQNFDGCLLANNGVIYLLKDVVAPADYASVIAPALFSENTKVVNTVARADDNYIQGNSYDQAPLKRYYSTYLKAMQSRFSFFVPTDEGLGSYGLVDPMSLAKGKPADERQNPWRYWRVSYKNVANSKLPLFAQAYRYNMEAGQNPGSDPIQTAGGKNNNVSEPDQAIGSGSGLVKKFLMIDMMDQHIVVHENDDLEGINSNRAYFTSRGGAPVMRVGQYATAKENGVGTHVVGGFQLQLKEAGYNSYYESEVVEGYNMTQEKNGYGNGMTYLIDRPMQPTTNSVYAVMSAHKESFEEFFKLCNSEFDSETLEIMGLKDSINNESDWKAEQNKYRIFTDQTGYNPAQTYNNEKLIRFFNNYRYTVYVPTNDAMKAAYAAGLPTQNDIYAFVEANKIPKTPAEGEEGSEDLGYTLSDANKLKAQAMLATLVNFVKYHFQDQAFYVDQVSNAGKYQTSCAYSVSGDPNDVVYLELEMKQTPGAIEVVDRAGFRQTVIKPYNLLARDANYDRPVKNTATSIANSSYAVLHQIAKPLYFKKLSGDRFDTEWATPAKAKAFLAKYRILK
;
A
#
# COMPACT_ATOMS: atom_id res chain seq x y z
N MET A 1 22.46 -26.14 -15.48
CA MET A 1 23.72 -26.91 -15.37
C MET A 1 24.61 -26.54 -16.54
N LYS A 2 25.93 -26.54 -16.35
CA LYS A 2 26.90 -26.31 -17.43
C LYS A 2 26.97 -27.53 -18.35
N ASP A 3 27.16 -27.33 -19.65
CA ASP A 3 27.02 -28.39 -20.66
C ASP A 3 28.23 -29.34 -20.72
N SER A 4 29.31 -29.03 -19.99
CA SER A 4 30.53 -29.83 -19.99
C SER A 4 31.27 -29.79 -18.65
N PHE A 5 31.87 -30.92 -18.26
CA PHE A 5 32.82 -31.02 -17.15
C PHE A 5 33.99 -30.04 -17.26
N ARG A 6 34.39 -29.65 -18.48
CA ARG A 6 35.44 -28.63 -18.71
C ARG A 6 35.04 -27.22 -18.27
N GLU A 7 33.77 -27.00 -17.94
CA GLU A 7 33.25 -25.73 -17.45
C GLU A 7 33.22 -25.65 -15.92
N THR A 8 33.43 -26.77 -15.23
CA THR A 8 33.45 -26.86 -13.76
C THR A 8 34.83 -27.20 -13.20
N VAL A 9 35.89 -27.09 -14.01
CA VAL A 9 37.27 -27.33 -13.57
C VAL A 9 37.76 -26.23 -12.61
N PRO A 10 38.68 -26.53 -11.67
CA PRO A 10 39.18 -25.57 -10.69
C PRO A 10 39.71 -24.25 -11.26
N SER A 11 40.23 -24.22 -12.49
CA SER A 11 40.69 -22.98 -13.14
C SER A 11 39.57 -22.02 -13.56
N LYS A 12 38.32 -22.48 -13.53
CA LYS A 12 37.11 -21.70 -13.86
C LYS A 12 36.19 -21.49 -12.65
N TYR A 13 36.72 -21.65 -11.44
CA TYR A 13 35.96 -21.57 -10.19
C TYR A 13 35.12 -20.30 -10.03
N LEU A 14 35.60 -19.16 -10.55
CA LEU A 14 34.87 -17.87 -10.57
C LEU A 14 33.57 -17.89 -11.39
N THR A 15 33.37 -18.90 -12.24
CA THR A 15 32.17 -19.03 -13.09
C THR A 15 31.11 -19.97 -12.49
N ILE A 16 31.42 -20.58 -11.35
CA ILE A 16 30.51 -21.45 -10.62
C ILE A 16 29.54 -20.56 -9.84
N MET A 17 28.26 -20.66 -10.19
CA MET A 17 27.18 -19.91 -9.54
C MET A 17 26.42 -20.80 -8.58
N ASN A 18 25.91 -20.23 -7.48
CA ASN A 18 25.03 -20.91 -6.55
C ASN A 18 23.54 -20.84 -7.00
N ASP A 19 22.65 -21.33 -6.14
CA ASP A 19 21.20 -21.36 -6.33
C ASP A 19 20.51 -19.98 -6.28
N ALA A 20 21.25 -18.91 -5.93
CA ALA A 20 20.84 -17.51 -6.08
C ALA A 20 21.45 -16.81 -7.31
N GLN A 21 22.21 -17.54 -8.15
CA GLN A 21 23.01 -16.98 -9.25
C GLN A 21 24.19 -16.09 -8.83
N ASP A 22 24.57 -16.12 -7.55
CA ASP A 22 25.79 -15.46 -7.06
C ASP A 22 27.01 -16.34 -7.34
N GLN A 23 28.19 -15.70 -7.49
CA GLN A 23 29.45 -16.44 -7.56
C GLN A 23 29.68 -17.21 -6.26
N MET A 24 29.84 -18.52 -6.36
CA MET A 24 30.06 -19.40 -5.20
C MET A 24 31.44 -19.18 -4.56
N PHE A 25 32.42 -18.74 -5.34
CA PHE A 25 33.80 -18.51 -4.92
C PHE A 25 34.30 -17.15 -5.42
N PRO A 26 33.79 -16.02 -4.92
CA PRO A 26 34.07 -14.71 -5.49
C PRO A 26 35.51 -14.26 -5.19
N ALA A 27 36.16 -13.61 -6.15
CA ALA A 27 37.53 -13.11 -5.98
C ALA A 27 37.66 -12.00 -4.90
N SER A 28 36.54 -11.44 -4.45
CA SER A 28 36.49 -10.51 -3.32
C SER A 28 36.72 -11.19 -1.97
N ASP A 29 36.55 -12.51 -1.86
CA ASP A 29 36.95 -13.27 -0.69
C ASP A 29 38.46 -13.59 -0.77
N PRO A 30 39.27 -13.21 0.23
CA PRO A 30 40.69 -13.54 0.28
C PRO A 30 40.99 -15.04 0.10
N LYS A 31 40.09 -15.94 0.51
CA LYS A 31 40.23 -17.40 0.31
C LYS A 31 40.19 -17.78 -1.17
N PHE A 32 39.57 -16.97 -2.02
CA PHE A 32 39.34 -17.26 -3.44
C PHE A 32 39.90 -16.17 -4.36
N ALA A 33 40.76 -15.28 -3.87
CA ALA A 33 41.30 -14.16 -4.64
C ALA A 33 42.22 -14.58 -5.81
N SER A 34 42.75 -15.81 -5.78
CA SER A 34 43.58 -16.38 -6.84
C SER A 34 43.37 -17.88 -6.95
N LEU A 35 43.80 -18.49 -8.07
CA LEU A 35 43.73 -19.94 -8.24
C LEU A 35 44.51 -20.70 -7.16
N ASP A 36 45.64 -20.15 -6.71
CA ASP A 36 46.45 -20.77 -5.66
C ASP A 36 45.78 -20.67 -4.29
N ALA A 37 45.17 -19.51 -3.97
CA ALA A 37 44.35 -19.37 -2.77
C ALA A 37 43.14 -20.32 -2.80
N TYR A 38 42.42 -20.37 -3.92
CA TYR A 38 41.29 -21.28 -4.11
C TYR A 38 41.68 -22.74 -3.85
N LYS A 39 42.79 -23.21 -4.44
CA LYS A 39 43.31 -24.58 -4.24
C LYS A 39 43.65 -24.88 -2.77
N GLN A 40 44.07 -23.90 -1.99
CA GLN A 40 44.39 -24.10 -0.56
C GLN A 40 43.15 -24.43 0.29
N ASN A 41 41.93 -24.21 -0.21
CA ASN A 41 40.69 -24.55 0.48
C ASN A 41 40.25 -26.01 0.32
N PHE A 42 41.04 -26.84 -0.37
CA PHE A 42 40.72 -28.25 -0.59
C PHE A 42 41.68 -29.15 0.19
N ASP A 43 41.13 -30.21 0.81
CA ASP A 43 41.88 -31.25 1.49
C ASP A 43 42.20 -32.45 0.58
N GLY A 44 41.45 -32.60 -0.52
CA GLY A 44 41.66 -33.72 -1.41
C GLY A 44 40.79 -33.70 -2.65
N CYS A 45 41.11 -34.62 -3.56
CA CYS A 45 40.42 -34.84 -4.82
C CYS A 45 40.28 -36.35 -5.01
N LEU A 46 39.06 -36.84 -5.22
CA LEU A 46 38.77 -38.25 -5.47
C LEU A 46 38.20 -38.39 -6.89
N LEU A 47 38.66 -39.40 -7.62
CA LEU A 47 38.12 -39.76 -8.93
C LEU A 47 36.96 -40.74 -8.77
N ALA A 48 35.86 -40.49 -9.48
CA ALA A 48 34.71 -41.38 -9.59
C ALA A 48 34.50 -41.82 -11.04
N ASN A 49 33.71 -42.88 -11.26
CA ASN A 49 33.50 -43.48 -12.59
C ASN A 49 33.01 -42.49 -13.67
N ASN A 50 32.37 -41.39 -13.28
CA ASN A 50 31.84 -40.36 -14.18
C ASN A 50 32.10 -38.92 -13.69
N GLY A 51 33.08 -38.69 -12.81
CA GLY A 51 33.32 -37.35 -12.27
C GLY A 51 34.46 -37.26 -11.28
N VAL A 52 34.59 -36.08 -10.67
CA VAL A 52 35.60 -35.75 -9.67
C VAL A 52 34.89 -35.21 -8.43
N ILE A 53 35.30 -35.66 -7.25
CA ILE A 53 34.84 -35.16 -5.96
C ILE A 53 35.96 -34.33 -5.35
N TYR A 54 35.68 -33.08 -5.06
CA TYR A 54 36.60 -32.20 -4.35
C TYR A 54 36.18 -32.12 -2.87
N LEU A 55 37.11 -32.39 -1.96
CA LEU A 55 36.88 -32.25 -0.51
C LEU A 55 37.30 -30.85 -0.09
N LEU A 56 36.33 -30.03 0.32
CA LEU A 56 36.57 -28.68 0.82
C LEU A 56 36.85 -28.72 2.33
N LYS A 57 37.73 -27.83 2.79
CA LYS A 57 38.04 -27.60 4.21
C LYS A 57 36.87 -26.96 4.96
N ASP A 58 36.15 -26.07 4.28
CA ASP A 58 35.02 -25.32 4.80
C ASP A 58 33.76 -25.60 3.98
N VAL A 59 32.60 -25.56 4.65
CA VAL A 59 31.30 -25.66 3.97
C VAL A 59 30.98 -24.32 3.31
N VAL A 60 30.67 -24.35 2.01
CA VAL A 60 30.06 -23.21 1.32
C VAL A 60 28.55 -23.40 1.32
N ALA A 61 27.86 -22.62 2.17
CA ALA A 61 26.42 -22.74 2.31
C ALA A 61 25.71 -22.24 1.03
N PRO A 62 24.79 -23.03 0.46
CA PRO A 62 23.92 -22.53 -0.61
C PRO A 62 23.02 -21.40 -0.09
N ALA A 63 22.51 -20.58 -1.00
CA ALA A 63 21.68 -19.43 -0.66
C ALA A 63 20.38 -19.82 0.08
N ASP A 64 19.79 -20.96 -0.27
CA ASP A 64 18.65 -21.57 0.44
C ASP A 64 18.91 -21.80 1.94
N TYR A 65 20.17 -21.97 2.36
CA TYR A 65 20.56 -22.15 3.77
C TYR A 65 21.12 -20.89 4.42
N ALA A 66 21.70 -19.98 3.63
CA ALA A 66 22.37 -18.77 4.14
C ALA A 66 21.44 -17.55 4.26
N SER A 67 20.37 -17.50 3.46
CA SER A 67 19.46 -16.35 3.42
C SER A 67 18.36 -16.39 4.49
N VAL A 68 17.67 -15.27 4.67
CA VAL A 68 16.51 -15.11 5.56
C VAL A 68 15.36 -16.06 5.29
N ILE A 69 15.29 -16.71 4.12
CA ILE A 69 14.23 -17.69 3.87
C ILE A 69 14.50 -19.03 4.56
N ALA A 70 15.77 -19.35 4.86
CA ALA A 70 16.18 -20.67 5.32
C ALA A 70 15.38 -21.19 6.52
N PRO A 71 15.16 -20.40 7.61
CA PRO A 71 14.39 -20.89 8.74
C PRO A 71 12.94 -21.27 8.36
N ALA A 72 12.33 -20.57 7.41
CA ALA A 72 10.99 -20.90 6.91
C ALA A 72 10.98 -22.16 6.04
N LEU A 73 12.09 -22.50 5.36
CA LEU A 73 12.18 -23.67 4.50
C LEU A 73 12.42 -24.97 5.28
N PHE A 74 13.14 -24.88 6.40
CA PHE A 74 13.63 -26.06 7.12
C PHE A 74 12.95 -26.29 8.48
N SER A 75 12.22 -25.32 9.02
CA SER A 75 11.43 -25.55 10.24
C SER A 75 10.22 -26.45 9.95
N GLU A 76 9.95 -27.39 10.86
CA GLU A 76 8.76 -28.24 10.79
C GLU A 76 7.47 -27.46 11.12
N ASN A 77 7.60 -26.27 11.71
CA ASN A 77 6.50 -25.41 12.17
C ASN A 77 6.15 -24.28 11.16
N THR A 78 6.66 -24.36 9.93
CA THR A 78 6.47 -23.30 8.92
C THR A 78 6.13 -23.87 7.54
N LYS A 79 5.52 -25.06 7.48
CA LYS A 79 5.21 -25.75 6.21
C LYS A 79 4.25 -24.95 5.34
N VAL A 80 3.34 -24.18 5.93
CA VAL A 80 2.46 -23.27 5.17
C VAL A 80 3.28 -22.19 4.46
N VAL A 81 4.12 -21.46 5.20
CA VAL A 81 4.94 -20.38 4.63
C VAL A 81 5.96 -20.93 3.63
N ASN A 82 6.61 -22.06 3.91
CA ASN A 82 7.48 -22.77 2.98
C ASN A 82 6.78 -23.03 1.64
N THR A 83 5.57 -23.59 1.71
CA THR A 83 4.75 -23.90 0.54
C THR A 83 4.46 -22.66 -0.31
N VAL A 84 4.14 -21.53 0.33
CA VAL A 84 3.87 -20.27 -0.39
C VAL A 84 5.17 -19.71 -0.97
N ALA A 85 6.27 -19.74 -0.22
CA ALA A 85 7.53 -19.16 -0.64
C ALA A 85 8.14 -19.88 -1.86
N ARG A 86 8.00 -21.21 -1.93
CA ARG A 86 8.48 -22.08 -3.04
C ARG A 86 7.46 -22.32 -4.15
N ALA A 87 6.25 -21.74 -4.06
CA ALA A 87 5.16 -22.03 -5.00
C ALA A 87 5.53 -21.78 -6.48
N ASP A 88 6.43 -20.84 -6.74
CA ASP A 88 6.83 -20.43 -8.08
C ASP A 88 8.20 -20.99 -8.53
N ASP A 89 8.90 -21.79 -7.71
CA ASP A 89 10.31 -22.18 -7.95
C ASP A 89 10.51 -22.98 -9.24
N ASN A 90 9.52 -23.79 -9.61
CA ASN A 90 9.56 -24.57 -10.86
C ASN A 90 9.28 -23.75 -12.13
N TYR A 91 9.02 -22.45 -12.00
CA TYR A 91 8.56 -21.57 -13.08
C TYR A 91 9.55 -20.44 -13.41
N ILE A 92 10.83 -20.61 -13.05
CA ILE A 92 11.89 -19.60 -13.20
C ILE A 92 12.73 -19.74 -14.48
N GLN A 93 12.31 -20.57 -15.44
CA GLN A 93 13.05 -20.84 -16.67
C GLN A 93 12.13 -20.95 -17.90
N GLY A 94 12.66 -20.54 -19.07
CA GLY A 94 11.97 -20.68 -20.36
C GLY A 94 10.66 -19.89 -20.44
N ASN A 95 9.61 -20.50 -20.99
CA ASN A 95 8.29 -19.84 -21.16
C ASN A 95 7.29 -20.16 -20.03
N SER A 96 7.77 -20.69 -18.90
CA SER A 96 6.91 -21.20 -17.82
C SER A 96 6.41 -20.11 -16.85
N TYR A 97 6.99 -18.91 -16.89
CA TYR A 97 6.68 -17.80 -15.96
C TYR A 97 5.18 -17.46 -15.88
N ASP A 98 4.45 -17.55 -17.00
CA ASP A 98 3.02 -17.24 -17.03
C ASP A 98 2.13 -18.27 -16.34
N GLN A 99 2.68 -19.45 -16.06
CA GLN A 99 1.99 -20.55 -15.41
C GLN A 99 2.26 -20.62 -13.90
N ALA A 100 3.14 -19.75 -13.39
CA ALA A 100 3.51 -19.71 -11.98
C ALA A 100 2.26 -19.46 -11.09
N PRO A 101 2.04 -20.28 -10.05
CA PRO A 101 0.85 -20.21 -9.20
C PRO A 101 0.59 -18.83 -8.61
N LEU A 102 1.62 -18.17 -8.08
CA LEU A 102 1.51 -16.88 -7.41
C LEU A 102 2.03 -15.73 -8.28
N LYS A 103 2.99 -15.99 -9.19
CA LYS A 103 3.70 -14.97 -9.98
C LYS A 103 4.40 -13.91 -9.12
N ARG A 104 4.93 -14.32 -7.97
CA ARG A 104 5.61 -13.46 -6.99
C ARG A 104 7.07 -13.82 -6.78
N TYR A 105 7.44 -15.08 -7.00
CA TYR A 105 8.82 -15.58 -6.92
C TYR A 105 9.51 -15.22 -5.58
N TYR A 106 8.82 -15.48 -4.46
CA TYR A 106 9.29 -15.12 -3.12
C TYR A 106 10.64 -15.76 -2.77
N SER A 107 10.85 -17.04 -3.12
CA SER A 107 12.14 -17.74 -2.95
C SER A 107 13.29 -16.96 -3.59
N THR A 108 13.17 -16.58 -4.87
CA THR A 108 14.17 -15.78 -5.57
C THR A 108 14.37 -14.42 -4.91
N TYR A 109 13.29 -13.76 -4.50
CA TYR A 109 13.36 -12.44 -3.88
C TYR A 109 14.07 -12.45 -2.52
N LEU A 110 13.72 -13.38 -1.64
CA LEU A 110 14.31 -13.51 -0.31
C LEU A 110 15.74 -14.03 -0.33
N LYS A 111 16.19 -14.57 -1.47
CA LYS A 111 17.58 -14.96 -1.74
C LYS A 111 18.43 -13.85 -2.36
N ALA A 112 17.89 -12.66 -2.58
CA ALA A 112 18.68 -11.53 -3.06
C ALA A 112 19.68 -11.09 -1.96
N MET A 113 20.92 -11.55 -2.05
CA MET A 113 21.93 -11.34 -1.00
C MET A 113 22.43 -9.90 -0.89
N GLN A 114 22.18 -9.10 -1.93
CA GLN A 114 22.49 -7.67 -1.95
C GLN A 114 21.46 -6.81 -1.22
N SER A 115 20.33 -7.38 -0.82
CA SER A 115 19.26 -6.70 -0.08
C SER A 115 19.24 -7.20 1.36
N ARG A 116 18.81 -6.34 2.30
CA ARG A 116 18.66 -6.72 3.70
C ARG A 116 17.19 -6.85 4.08
N PHE A 117 16.84 -7.92 4.78
CA PHE A 117 15.45 -8.23 5.11
C PHE A 117 15.22 -8.44 6.61
N SER A 118 14.02 -8.11 7.07
CA SER A 118 13.39 -8.78 8.22
C SER A 118 12.21 -9.58 7.71
N PHE A 119 12.29 -10.91 7.82
CA PHE A 119 11.23 -11.82 7.39
C PHE A 119 10.48 -12.38 8.59
N PHE A 120 9.22 -11.96 8.74
CA PHE A 120 8.33 -12.50 9.75
C PHE A 120 7.61 -13.73 9.20
N VAL A 121 7.53 -14.79 9.98
CA VAL A 121 7.02 -16.10 9.52
C VAL A 121 5.99 -16.57 10.53
N PRO A 122 4.68 -16.41 10.24
CA PRO A 122 3.65 -16.99 11.07
C PRO A 122 3.84 -18.50 11.16
N THR A 123 3.81 -19.04 12.37
CA THR A 123 3.87 -20.48 12.60
C THR A 123 2.66 -21.19 12.00
N ASP A 124 2.81 -22.49 11.70
CA ASP A 124 1.72 -23.33 11.22
C ASP A 124 0.58 -23.39 12.24
N GLU A 125 0.89 -23.41 13.55
CA GLU A 125 -0.11 -23.30 14.62
C GLU A 125 -0.85 -21.95 14.58
N GLY A 126 -0.13 -20.84 14.40
CA GLY A 126 -0.71 -19.51 14.28
C GLY A 126 -1.68 -19.39 13.11
N LEU A 127 -1.29 -19.89 11.94
CA LEU A 127 -2.13 -19.91 10.73
C LEU A 127 -3.28 -20.92 10.82
N GLY A 128 -3.06 -22.04 11.51
CA GLY A 128 -4.05 -23.10 11.73
C GLY A 128 -5.11 -22.76 12.78
N SER A 129 -4.79 -21.89 13.74
CA SER A 129 -5.66 -21.48 14.84
C SER A 129 -6.29 -20.11 14.63
N TYR A 130 -5.48 -19.08 14.41
CA TYR A 130 -5.93 -17.69 14.29
C TYR A 130 -6.18 -17.27 12.84
N GLY A 131 -5.44 -17.84 11.90
CA GLY A 131 -5.69 -17.65 10.47
C GLY A 131 -5.59 -16.18 10.00
N LEU A 132 -6.18 -15.89 8.84
CA LEU A 132 -6.19 -14.56 8.22
C LEU A 132 -7.61 -14.04 8.06
N VAL A 133 -7.91 -12.86 8.59
CA VAL A 133 -9.18 -12.15 8.36
C VAL A 133 -9.32 -11.83 6.87
N ASP A 134 -10.48 -12.13 6.29
CA ASP A 134 -10.75 -11.94 4.87
C ASP A 134 -11.21 -10.49 4.60
N PRO A 135 -10.36 -9.62 4.00
CA PRO A 135 -10.73 -8.23 3.77
C PRO A 135 -11.88 -8.10 2.77
N MET A 136 -12.01 -9.01 1.79
CA MET A 136 -13.14 -9.02 0.86
C MET A 136 -14.46 -9.34 1.58
N SER A 137 -14.42 -10.13 2.64
CA SER A 137 -15.60 -10.40 3.46
C SER A 137 -16.01 -9.20 4.31
N LEU A 138 -15.04 -8.53 4.95
CA LEU A 138 -15.27 -7.34 5.76
C LEU A 138 -15.84 -6.20 4.92
N ALA A 139 -15.32 -6.05 3.70
CA ALA A 139 -15.72 -5.01 2.76
C ALA A 139 -17.19 -5.06 2.35
N LYS A 140 -17.92 -6.16 2.59
CA LYS A 140 -19.37 -6.23 2.31
C LYS A 140 -20.22 -5.41 3.29
N GLY A 141 -19.61 -4.89 4.36
CA GLY A 141 -20.32 -4.25 5.46
C GLY A 141 -21.05 -5.26 6.35
N LYS A 142 -21.53 -4.79 7.51
CA LYS A 142 -22.28 -5.62 8.45
C LYS A 142 -23.75 -5.67 7.99
N PRO A 143 -24.31 -6.84 7.67
CA PRO A 143 -25.74 -6.94 7.36
C PRO A 143 -26.59 -6.69 8.60
N ALA A 144 -27.86 -6.30 8.38
CA ALA A 144 -28.82 -6.08 9.47
C ALA A 144 -29.13 -7.38 10.26
N ASP A 145 -29.10 -8.53 9.60
CA ASP A 145 -29.24 -9.86 10.23
C ASP A 145 -27.87 -10.49 10.44
N GLU A 146 -27.48 -10.67 11.71
CA GLU A 146 -26.19 -11.26 12.09
C GLU A 146 -26.02 -12.71 11.61
N ARG A 147 -27.11 -13.45 11.38
CA ARG A 147 -27.04 -14.81 10.81
C ARG A 147 -26.55 -14.82 9.37
N GLN A 148 -26.66 -13.69 8.68
CA GLN A 148 -26.20 -13.48 7.32
C GLN A 148 -24.83 -12.81 7.25
N ASN A 149 -24.19 -12.57 8.40
CA ASN A 149 -22.88 -11.91 8.46
C ASN A 149 -21.84 -12.69 7.63
N PRO A 150 -21.37 -12.11 6.51
CA PRO A 150 -20.43 -12.80 5.62
C PRO A 150 -18.99 -12.74 6.14
N TRP A 151 -18.73 -11.95 7.21
CA TRP A 151 -17.40 -11.74 7.75
C TRP A 151 -16.79 -13.05 8.22
N ARG A 152 -15.55 -13.26 7.81
CA ARG A 152 -14.84 -14.50 8.05
C ARG A 152 -13.34 -14.30 8.14
N TYR A 153 -12.70 -15.28 8.75
CA TYR A 153 -11.26 -15.47 8.70
C TYR A 153 -10.96 -16.90 8.25
N TRP A 154 -9.81 -17.09 7.62
CA TRP A 154 -9.40 -18.36 7.02
C TRP A 154 -8.28 -18.98 7.84
N ARG A 155 -8.54 -20.16 8.40
CA ARG A 155 -7.49 -21.00 8.97
C ARG A 155 -6.87 -21.84 7.86
N VAL A 156 -5.54 -21.92 7.87
CA VAL A 156 -4.77 -22.54 6.78
C VAL A 156 -3.84 -23.61 7.36
N SER A 157 -3.77 -24.75 6.69
CA SER A 157 -2.89 -25.85 7.07
C SER A 157 -2.24 -26.48 5.84
N TYR A 158 -1.01 -26.94 5.99
CA TYR A 158 -0.33 -27.72 4.97
C TYR A 158 -0.99 -29.09 4.83
N LYS A 159 -1.27 -29.50 3.59
CA LYS A 159 -1.79 -30.83 3.27
C LYS A 159 -1.26 -31.27 1.92
N ASN A 160 -0.30 -32.19 1.95
CA ASN A 160 0.30 -32.73 0.74
C ASN A 160 -0.73 -33.55 -0.05
N VAL A 161 -0.97 -33.16 -1.29
CA VAL A 161 -1.86 -33.87 -2.22
C VAL A 161 -1.18 -33.88 -3.59
N ALA A 162 -1.27 -35.02 -4.28
CA ALA A 162 -0.71 -35.17 -5.62
C ALA A 162 -1.26 -34.10 -6.58
N ASN A 163 -0.40 -33.57 -7.45
CA ASN A 163 -0.73 -32.55 -8.47
C ASN A 163 -1.24 -31.20 -7.93
N SER A 164 -1.16 -30.95 -6.61
CA SER A 164 -1.50 -29.65 -6.06
C SER A 164 -0.50 -28.57 -6.50
N LYS A 165 -1.01 -27.43 -6.98
CA LYS A 165 -0.21 -26.23 -7.27
C LYS A 165 0.10 -25.39 -6.02
N LEU A 166 -0.66 -25.58 -4.95
CA LEU A 166 -0.50 -24.91 -3.67
C LEU A 166 -1.10 -25.82 -2.58
N PRO A 167 -0.32 -26.78 -2.02
CA PRO A 167 -0.78 -27.86 -1.13
C PRO A 167 -1.21 -27.38 0.26
N LEU A 168 -2.20 -26.49 0.29
CA LEU A 168 -2.76 -25.85 1.46
C LEU A 168 -4.27 -26.08 1.49
N PHE A 169 -4.76 -26.61 2.61
CA PHE A 169 -6.17 -26.63 2.94
C PHE A 169 -6.52 -25.33 3.66
N ALA A 170 -7.61 -24.66 3.25
CA ALA A 170 -8.11 -23.46 3.92
C ALA A 170 -9.60 -23.58 4.25
N GLN A 171 -9.97 -23.27 5.49
CA GLN A 171 -11.35 -23.31 5.98
C GLN A 171 -11.71 -21.95 6.57
N ALA A 172 -12.83 -21.38 6.13
CA ALA A 172 -13.36 -20.14 6.67
C ALA A 172 -14.21 -20.38 7.92
N TYR A 173 -14.02 -19.51 8.91
CA TYR A 173 -14.76 -19.43 10.16
C TYR A 173 -15.43 -18.07 10.28
N ARG A 174 -16.55 -17.99 11.01
CA ARG A 174 -17.24 -16.71 11.22
C ARG A 174 -16.32 -15.75 11.99
N TYR A 175 -16.31 -14.49 11.59
CA TYR A 175 -15.52 -13.46 12.25
C TYR A 175 -16.39 -12.39 12.89
N ASN A 176 -16.04 -12.00 14.12
CA ASN A 176 -16.64 -10.87 14.82
C ASN A 176 -15.54 -9.85 15.13
N MET A 177 -15.76 -8.59 14.76
CA MET A 177 -14.74 -7.54 14.93
C MET A 177 -14.45 -7.23 16.40
N GLU A 178 -15.45 -7.33 17.29
CA GLU A 178 -15.30 -7.05 18.72
C GLU A 178 -14.58 -8.20 19.44
N ALA A 179 -15.00 -9.44 19.18
CA ALA A 179 -14.47 -10.62 19.87
C ALA A 179 -13.18 -11.19 19.24
N GLY A 180 -12.93 -10.89 17.96
CA GLY A 180 -11.79 -11.42 17.23
C GLY A 180 -11.93 -12.90 16.91
N GLN A 181 -10.80 -13.55 16.65
CA GLN A 181 -10.73 -14.98 16.40
C GLN A 181 -10.66 -15.77 17.72
N ASN A 182 -11.56 -16.71 17.90
CA ASN A 182 -11.56 -17.67 19.00
C ASN A 182 -11.44 -19.12 18.45
N PRO A 183 -10.22 -19.67 18.39
CA PRO A 183 -9.96 -20.95 17.75
C PRO A 183 -10.80 -22.12 18.28
N GLY A 184 -11.13 -22.09 19.58
CA GLY A 184 -11.82 -23.19 20.27
C GLY A 184 -13.34 -23.18 20.16
N SER A 185 -13.97 -22.07 19.74
CA SER A 185 -15.43 -21.94 19.75
C SER A 185 -16.03 -21.40 18.45
N ASP A 186 -15.26 -20.75 17.59
CA ASP A 186 -15.82 -20.12 16.40
C ASP A 186 -16.42 -21.17 15.45
N PRO A 187 -17.66 -20.97 14.98
CA PRO A 187 -18.28 -21.87 14.03
C PRO A 187 -17.73 -21.64 12.62
N ILE A 188 -17.74 -22.72 11.83
CA ILE A 188 -17.47 -22.66 10.39
C ILE A 188 -18.40 -21.65 9.71
N GLN A 189 -17.88 -20.88 8.76
CA GLN A 189 -18.68 -19.96 7.96
C GLN A 189 -19.57 -20.73 6.99
N THR A 190 -20.85 -20.38 6.97
CA THR A 190 -21.90 -21.01 6.15
C THR A 190 -22.49 -20.06 5.12
N ALA A 191 -22.30 -18.75 5.27
CA ALA A 191 -22.80 -17.75 4.34
C ALA A 191 -22.22 -17.98 2.93
N GLY A 192 -23.10 -18.10 1.93
CA GLY A 192 -22.70 -18.44 0.56
C GLY A 192 -22.38 -19.93 0.31
N GLY A 193 -22.59 -20.82 1.29
CA GLY A 193 -22.41 -22.27 1.13
C GLY A 193 -20.96 -22.75 1.17
N LYS A 194 -20.78 -24.08 1.14
CA LYS A 194 -19.48 -24.74 1.34
C LYS A 194 -18.40 -24.28 0.35
N ASN A 195 -18.74 -24.19 -0.94
CA ASN A 195 -17.78 -23.88 -2.01
C ASN A 195 -17.16 -22.48 -1.88
N ASN A 196 -17.81 -21.57 -1.15
CA ASN A 196 -17.27 -20.24 -0.88
C ASN A 196 -16.37 -20.18 0.35
N ASN A 197 -16.44 -21.18 1.23
CA ASN A 197 -15.85 -21.16 2.58
C ASN A 197 -14.82 -22.28 2.82
N VAL A 198 -14.57 -23.11 1.81
CA VAL A 198 -13.55 -24.18 1.85
C VAL A 198 -12.71 -24.09 0.61
N SER A 199 -11.39 -24.19 0.77
CA SER A 199 -10.48 -24.41 -0.35
C SER A 199 -9.61 -25.63 -0.12
N GLU A 200 -9.85 -26.67 -0.92
CA GLU A 200 -9.08 -27.91 -0.88
C GLU A 200 -7.67 -27.71 -1.47
N PRO A 201 -6.67 -28.54 -1.08
CA PRO A 201 -5.30 -28.40 -1.55
C PRO A 201 -5.14 -28.51 -3.07
N ASP A 202 -5.93 -29.35 -3.72
CA ASP A 202 -5.91 -29.60 -5.16
C ASP A 202 -6.85 -28.70 -5.96
N GLN A 203 -7.59 -27.80 -5.29
CA GLN A 203 -8.51 -26.89 -5.95
C GLN A 203 -7.76 -25.89 -6.85
N ALA A 204 -8.37 -25.56 -8.00
CA ALA A 204 -7.91 -24.48 -8.86
C ALA A 204 -7.83 -23.14 -8.10
N ILE A 205 -6.69 -22.47 -8.20
CA ILE A 205 -6.39 -21.19 -7.53
C ILE A 205 -6.78 -19.95 -8.36
N GLY A 206 -7.51 -20.14 -9.46
CA GLY A 206 -7.94 -19.09 -10.39
C GLY A 206 -9.40 -18.66 -10.23
N SER A 207 -10.16 -19.28 -9.33
CA SER A 207 -11.58 -18.98 -9.13
C SER A 207 -12.06 -19.27 -7.70
N GLY A 208 -13.17 -18.65 -7.30
CA GLY A 208 -13.87 -18.91 -6.04
C GLY A 208 -12.98 -18.83 -4.80
N SER A 209 -13.17 -19.76 -3.86
CA SER A 209 -12.37 -19.87 -2.64
C SER A 209 -10.88 -20.13 -2.89
N GLY A 210 -10.51 -20.78 -4.01
CA GLY A 210 -9.12 -20.98 -4.40
C GLY A 210 -8.42 -19.67 -4.74
N LEU A 211 -9.11 -18.73 -5.39
CA LEU A 211 -8.59 -17.39 -5.67
C LEU A 211 -8.48 -16.54 -4.39
N VAL A 212 -9.43 -16.65 -3.47
CA VAL A 212 -9.36 -16.03 -2.14
C VAL A 212 -8.14 -16.56 -1.36
N LYS A 213 -7.95 -17.89 -1.32
CA LYS A 213 -6.78 -18.52 -0.69
C LYS A 213 -5.48 -17.97 -1.30
N LYS A 214 -5.37 -17.94 -2.63
CA LYS A 214 -4.21 -17.38 -3.33
C LYS A 214 -3.96 -15.92 -2.92
N PHE A 215 -4.99 -15.09 -2.93
CA PHE A 215 -4.87 -13.68 -2.55
C PHE A 215 -4.39 -13.52 -1.11
N LEU A 216 -5.00 -14.22 -0.15
CA LEU A 216 -4.63 -14.13 1.27
C LEU A 216 -3.18 -14.57 1.53
N MET A 217 -2.70 -15.61 0.84
CA MET A 217 -1.31 -16.05 0.96
C MET A 217 -0.33 -15.01 0.38
N ILE A 218 -0.68 -14.35 -0.72
CA ILE A 218 0.12 -13.27 -1.31
C ILE A 218 0.13 -12.05 -0.38
N ASP A 219 -1.04 -11.59 0.07
CA ASP A 219 -1.16 -10.41 0.94
C ASP A 219 -0.45 -10.65 2.29
N MET A 220 -0.52 -11.87 2.83
CA MET A 220 0.27 -12.29 3.99
C MET A 220 1.78 -12.20 3.71
N MET A 221 2.29 -12.87 2.67
CA MET A 221 3.73 -12.83 2.38
C MET A 221 4.24 -11.41 2.13
N ASP A 222 3.47 -10.59 1.41
CA ASP A 222 3.83 -9.21 1.11
C ASP A 222 3.81 -8.30 2.36
N GLN A 223 2.96 -8.58 3.36
CA GLN A 223 2.95 -7.90 4.67
C GLN A 223 4.16 -8.29 5.54
N HIS A 224 4.59 -9.55 5.47
CA HIS A 224 5.55 -10.11 6.42
C HIS A 224 7.02 -10.01 6.00
N ILE A 225 7.29 -9.48 4.80
CA ILE A 225 8.64 -9.21 4.33
C ILE A 225 8.90 -7.71 4.47
N VAL A 226 9.82 -7.32 5.36
CA VAL A 226 10.32 -5.95 5.46
C VAL A 226 11.66 -5.87 4.74
N VAL A 227 11.81 -4.86 3.89
CA VAL A 227 13.04 -4.56 3.16
C VAL A 227 13.69 -3.36 3.82
N HIS A 228 14.96 -3.49 4.14
CA HIS A 228 15.74 -2.42 4.75
C HIS A 228 16.66 -1.78 3.72
N GLU A 229 17.04 -0.53 3.97
CA GLU A 229 18.14 0.09 3.26
C GLU A 229 19.44 -0.68 3.53
N ASN A 230 20.39 -0.65 2.60
CA ASN A 230 21.60 -1.49 2.68
C ASN A 230 22.47 -1.19 3.91
N ASP A 231 22.40 0.04 4.43
CA ASP A 231 23.12 0.51 5.61
C ASP A 231 22.35 0.34 6.93
N ASP A 232 21.09 -0.11 6.89
CA ASP A 232 20.28 -0.38 8.09
C ASP A 232 20.64 -1.75 8.70
N LEU A 233 21.74 -1.76 9.47
CA LEU A 233 22.27 -2.97 10.10
C LEU A 233 21.44 -3.45 11.31
N GLU A 234 20.70 -2.54 11.94
CA GLU A 234 19.93 -2.82 13.16
C GLU A 234 18.54 -3.41 12.84
N GLY A 235 17.98 -3.08 11.67
CA GLY A 235 16.67 -3.51 11.24
C GLY A 235 15.61 -3.20 12.29
N ILE A 236 14.89 -4.24 12.73
CA ILE A 236 13.82 -4.09 13.73
C ILE A 236 14.33 -3.86 15.17
N ASN A 237 15.64 -3.88 15.40
CA ASN A 237 16.23 -3.58 16.70
C ASN A 237 16.59 -2.08 16.86
N SER A 238 16.43 -1.29 15.80
CA SER A 238 16.70 0.16 15.83
C SER A 238 15.66 0.93 16.65
N ASN A 239 15.87 2.24 16.86
CA ASN A 239 14.86 3.08 17.52
C ASN A 239 13.58 3.26 16.69
N ARG A 240 13.58 2.94 15.38
CA ARG A 240 12.42 2.99 14.50
C ARG A 240 11.33 2.02 14.98
N ALA A 241 10.09 2.49 15.07
CA ALA A 241 8.94 1.64 15.37
C ALA A 241 8.17 1.25 14.10
N TYR A 242 8.11 2.13 13.08
CA TYR A 242 7.36 1.88 11.85
C TYR A 242 8.28 1.43 10.72
N PHE A 243 7.99 0.27 10.18
CA PHE A 243 8.66 -0.33 9.03
C PHE A 243 7.68 -0.48 7.88
N THR A 244 8.24 -0.67 6.70
CA THR A 244 7.49 -0.74 5.46
C THR A 244 7.68 -2.10 4.83
N SER A 245 6.59 -2.82 4.62
CA SER A 245 6.64 -4.14 4.00
C SER A 245 6.86 -4.05 2.48
N ARG A 246 7.28 -5.17 1.88
CA ARG A 246 7.37 -5.38 0.43
C ARG A 246 6.10 -4.93 -0.27
N GLY A 247 4.94 -5.26 0.30
CA GLY A 247 3.63 -5.00 -0.27
C GLY A 247 3.16 -3.55 -0.24
N GLY A 248 3.82 -2.64 0.49
CA GLY A 248 3.24 -1.31 0.72
C GLY A 248 3.03 -0.98 2.19
N ALA A 249 2.70 -2.00 2.96
CA ALA A 249 1.97 -1.85 4.20
C ALA A 249 2.88 -1.55 5.40
N PRO A 250 2.38 -0.80 6.39
CA PRO A 250 3.08 -0.60 7.65
C PRO A 250 3.17 -1.91 8.45
N VAL A 251 4.35 -2.13 9.02
CA VAL A 251 4.63 -3.08 10.11
C VAL A 251 5.14 -2.26 11.28
N MET A 252 4.51 -2.37 12.44
CA MET A 252 4.91 -1.60 13.61
C MET A 252 5.43 -2.54 14.71
N ARG A 253 6.58 -2.18 15.28
CA ARG A 253 7.05 -2.76 16.55
C ARG A 253 6.35 -2.05 17.70
N VAL A 254 5.77 -2.81 18.62
CA VAL A 254 4.99 -2.31 19.76
C VAL A 254 5.50 -2.89 21.06
N GLY A 255 5.13 -2.25 22.17
CA GLY A 255 5.40 -2.76 23.52
C GLY A 255 6.89 -2.92 23.84
N GLN A 256 7.18 -3.95 24.64
CA GLN A 256 8.55 -4.35 24.96
C GLN A 256 9.15 -5.08 23.75
N TYR A 257 10.38 -4.73 23.42
CA TYR A 257 11.14 -5.39 22.38
C TYR A 257 12.43 -5.93 22.97
N ALA A 258 12.81 -7.10 22.48
CA ALA A 258 13.97 -7.82 22.94
C ALA A 258 15.24 -7.19 22.36
N THR A 259 16.36 -7.42 23.03
CA THR A 259 17.65 -6.91 22.56
C THR A 259 18.18 -7.77 21.41
N ALA A 260 19.16 -7.24 20.66
CA ALA A 260 19.85 -8.02 19.61
C ALA A 260 20.45 -9.34 20.12
N LYS A 261 20.71 -9.48 21.42
CA LYS A 261 21.21 -10.72 22.04
C LYS A 261 20.20 -11.86 22.04
N GLU A 262 18.91 -11.54 22.05
CA GLU A 262 17.80 -12.50 22.08
C GLU A 262 17.29 -12.81 20.67
N ASN A 263 17.97 -12.33 19.63
CA ASN A 263 17.51 -12.38 18.23
C ASN A 263 16.04 -11.91 18.07
N GLY A 264 15.59 -10.96 18.91
CA GLY A 264 14.23 -10.44 18.84
C GLY A 264 13.14 -11.28 19.52
N VAL A 265 13.44 -12.42 20.15
CA VAL A 265 12.44 -13.26 20.84
C VAL A 265 11.74 -12.49 21.96
N GLY A 266 10.40 -12.50 21.97
CA GLY A 266 9.56 -11.70 22.88
C GLY A 266 9.23 -10.29 22.36
N THR A 267 9.75 -9.91 21.18
CA THR A 267 9.35 -8.67 20.52
C THR A 267 7.93 -8.78 19.98
N HIS A 268 7.14 -7.73 20.17
CA HIS A 268 5.78 -7.66 19.68
C HIS A 268 5.68 -6.80 18.42
N VAL A 269 5.00 -7.32 17.41
CA VAL A 269 4.79 -6.66 16.11
C VAL A 269 3.32 -6.69 15.69
N VAL A 270 2.91 -5.68 14.95
CA VAL A 270 1.54 -5.52 14.46
C VAL A 270 1.52 -5.01 13.03
N GLY A 271 0.47 -5.36 12.28
CA GLY A 271 0.13 -4.72 11.02
C GLY A 271 -0.92 -3.62 11.19
N GLY A 272 -1.30 -3.02 10.08
CA GLY A 272 -2.32 -1.97 10.08
C GLY A 272 -3.70 -2.43 10.57
N PHE A 273 -4.07 -3.71 10.40
CA PHE A 273 -5.35 -4.23 10.86
C PHE A 273 -5.44 -4.24 12.38
N GLN A 274 -4.39 -4.70 13.07
CA GLN A 274 -4.34 -4.72 14.52
C GLN A 274 -4.37 -3.28 15.08
N LEU A 275 -3.65 -2.35 14.46
CA LEU A 275 -3.72 -0.94 14.86
C LEU A 275 -5.12 -0.33 14.62
N GLN A 276 -5.79 -0.70 13.54
CA GLN A 276 -7.20 -0.36 13.32
C GLN A 276 -8.10 -0.88 14.45
N LEU A 277 -7.90 -2.12 14.92
CA LEU A 277 -8.67 -2.67 16.04
C LEU A 277 -8.43 -1.90 17.34
N LYS A 278 -7.16 -1.58 17.61
CA LYS A 278 -6.74 -0.79 18.78
C LYS A 278 -7.39 0.59 18.80
N GLU A 279 -7.33 1.30 17.67
CA GLU A 279 -7.87 2.65 17.53
C GLU A 279 -9.39 2.66 17.71
N ALA A 280 -10.08 1.64 17.20
CA ALA A 280 -11.52 1.48 17.40
C ALA A 280 -11.91 0.99 18.81
N GLY A 281 -10.93 0.68 19.68
CA GLY A 281 -11.17 0.23 21.04
C GLY A 281 -11.73 -1.20 21.15
N TYR A 282 -11.53 -2.04 20.13
CA TYR A 282 -12.03 -3.42 20.13
C TYR A 282 -11.22 -4.32 21.08
N ASN A 283 -11.92 -5.18 21.83
CA ASN A 283 -11.27 -6.18 22.69
C ASN A 283 -10.47 -7.24 21.92
N SER A 284 -10.73 -7.35 20.62
CA SER A 284 -10.03 -8.24 19.69
C SER A 284 -8.62 -7.78 19.30
N TYR A 285 -8.15 -6.61 19.78
CA TYR A 285 -6.78 -6.18 19.56
C TYR A 285 -5.79 -7.26 20.03
N TYR A 286 -4.80 -7.54 19.19
CA TYR A 286 -3.73 -8.47 19.51
C TYR A 286 -2.41 -7.97 18.94
N GLU A 287 -1.33 -8.48 19.52
CA GLU A 287 0.04 -8.27 19.05
C GLU A 287 0.61 -9.63 18.67
N SER A 288 1.36 -9.69 17.58
CA SER A 288 2.08 -10.91 17.19
C SER A 288 3.42 -10.96 17.93
N GLU A 289 3.66 -12.02 18.67
CA GLU A 289 4.91 -12.19 19.43
C GLU A 289 5.92 -12.99 18.61
N VAL A 290 7.17 -12.54 18.59
CA VAL A 290 8.30 -13.31 18.07
C VAL A 290 8.63 -14.46 19.02
N VAL A 291 8.35 -15.69 18.62
CA VAL A 291 8.61 -16.90 19.41
C VAL A 291 10.01 -17.48 19.14
N GLU A 292 10.56 -17.25 17.94
CA GLU A 292 11.90 -17.68 17.58
C GLU A 292 12.57 -16.66 16.65
N GLY A 293 13.88 -16.47 16.81
CA GLY A 293 14.66 -15.48 16.07
C GLY A 293 15.95 -16.06 15.50
N TYR A 294 16.15 -15.84 14.20
CA TYR A 294 17.28 -16.38 13.43
C TYR A 294 18.06 -15.25 12.77
N ASN A 295 19.34 -15.16 13.12
CA ASN A 295 20.25 -14.21 12.49
C ASN A 295 20.93 -14.85 11.27
N MET A 296 20.43 -14.45 10.11
CA MET A 296 20.90 -14.85 8.78
C MET A 296 21.72 -13.73 8.12
N THR A 297 22.32 -12.82 8.89
CA THR A 297 23.04 -11.68 8.31
C THR A 297 24.44 -12.09 7.86
N GLN A 298 24.98 -11.32 6.90
CA GLN A 298 26.34 -11.50 6.44
C GLN A 298 27.36 -11.31 7.58
N GLU A 299 27.10 -10.39 8.51
CA GLU A 299 28.03 -10.11 9.63
C GLU A 299 28.22 -11.31 10.54
N LYS A 300 27.17 -12.12 10.72
CA LYS A 300 27.23 -13.31 11.56
C LYS A 300 27.76 -14.53 10.83
N ASN A 301 27.34 -14.71 9.57
CA ASN A 301 27.52 -15.98 8.85
C ASN A 301 28.54 -15.88 7.70
N GLY A 302 29.11 -14.72 7.42
CA GLY A 302 29.99 -14.45 6.26
C GLY A 302 29.23 -14.33 4.92
N TYR A 303 28.12 -15.05 4.78
CA TYR A 303 27.18 -14.99 3.66
C TYR A 303 25.75 -15.07 4.21
N GLY A 304 24.91 -14.10 3.84
CA GLY A 304 23.55 -13.96 4.38
C GLY A 304 22.99 -12.57 4.16
N ASN A 305 21.70 -12.37 4.44
CA ASN A 305 20.97 -11.18 3.99
C ASN A 305 19.85 -10.69 4.93
N GLY A 306 19.91 -11.01 6.23
CA GLY A 306 19.01 -10.37 7.21
C GLY A 306 18.62 -11.22 8.41
N MET A 307 17.43 -10.99 8.93
CA MET A 307 16.88 -11.69 10.10
C MET A 307 15.55 -12.36 9.76
N THR A 308 15.27 -13.49 10.41
CA THR A 308 13.98 -14.20 10.33
C THR A 308 13.39 -14.34 11.71
N TYR A 309 12.09 -14.07 11.83
CA TYR A 309 11.36 -14.08 13.09
C TYR A 309 10.13 -14.96 12.94
N LEU A 310 10.06 -16.08 13.66
CA LEU A 310 8.82 -16.85 13.72
C LEU A 310 7.86 -16.15 14.68
N ILE A 311 6.61 -15.98 14.27
CA ILE A 311 5.58 -15.30 15.08
C ILE A 311 4.39 -16.21 15.38
N ASP A 312 3.80 -16.04 16.56
CA ASP A 312 2.70 -16.89 17.06
C ASP A 312 1.40 -16.76 16.26
N ARG A 313 1.19 -15.64 15.56
CA ARG A 313 0.03 -15.37 14.70
C ARG A 313 0.33 -14.32 13.64
N PRO A 314 -0.38 -14.29 12.50
CA PRO A 314 -0.07 -13.38 11.41
C PRO A 314 -0.47 -11.92 11.68
N MET A 315 0.31 -11.01 11.11
CA MET A 315 -0.02 -9.59 10.95
C MET A 315 -0.83 -9.35 9.67
N GLN A 316 -1.62 -8.28 9.61
CA GLN A 316 -2.37 -7.94 8.39
C GLN A 316 -2.37 -6.44 8.08
N PRO A 317 -2.42 -6.05 6.80
CA PRO A 317 -2.63 -4.66 6.43
C PRO A 317 -4.00 -4.15 6.90
N THR A 318 -4.11 -2.84 7.15
CA THR A 318 -5.39 -2.20 7.49
C THR A 318 -6.44 -2.43 6.39
N THR A 319 -7.71 -2.45 6.80
CA THR A 319 -8.86 -2.62 5.89
C THR A 319 -9.65 -1.32 5.69
N ASN A 320 -9.35 -0.28 6.48
CA ASN A 320 -10.00 1.02 6.35
C ASN A 320 -9.40 1.81 5.18
N SER A 321 -10.23 2.31 4.29
CA SER A 321 -9.85 3.35 3.31
C SER A 321 -9.59 4.70 4.00
N VAL A 322 -9.01 5.66 3.27
CA VAL A 322 -8.89 7.04 3.76
C VAL A 322 -10.28 7.64 4.06
N TYR A 323 -11.28 7.29 3.24
CA TYR A 323 -12.67 7.67 3.47
C TYR A 323 -13.19 7.12 4.80
N ALA A 324 -12.98 5.83 5.07
CA ALA A 324 -13.37 5.17 6.31
C ALA A 324 -12.71 5.82 7.54
N VAL A 325 -11.40 6.08 7.48
CA VAL A 325 -10.67 6.75 8.57
C VAL A 325 -11.22 8.16 8.79
N MET A 326 -11.36 8.98 7.75
CA MET A 326 -11.90 10.34 7.89
C MET A 326 -13.33 10.36 8.44
N SER A 327 -14.17 9.41 8.02
CA SER A 327 -15.55 9.28 8.47
C SER A 327 -15.66 8.81 9.92
N ALA A 328 -14.70 8.02 10.42
CA ALA A 328 -14.67 7.56 11.80
C ALA A 328 -14.21 8.64 12.80
N HIS A 329 -13.38 9.59 12.36
CA HIS A 329 -12.78 10.65 13.20
C HIS A 329 -13.40 12.03 12.93
N LYS A 330 -14.73 12.14 12.96
CA LYS A 330 -15.45 13.39 12.60
C LYS A 330 -15.09 14.57 13.50
N GLU A 331 -14.92 14.31 14.79
CA GLU A 331 -14.49 15.32 15.77
C GLU A 331 -13.18 16.01 15.38
N SER A 332 -12.32 15.29 14.65
CA SER A 332 -11.02 15.75 14.19
C SER A 332 -11.05 16.26 12.73
N PHE A 333 -11.79 15.59 11.84
CA PHE A 333 -11.59 15.67 10.38
C PHE A 333 -12.83 16.07 9.56
N GLU A 334 -14.00 16.26 10.17
CA GLU A 334 -15.27 16.47 9.46
C GLU A 334 -15.23 17.57 8.38
N GLU A 335 -14.68 18.74 8.68
CA GLU A 335 -14.71 19.87 7.74
C GLU A 335 -13.82 19.66 6.52
N PHE A 336 -12.63 19.08 6.71
CA PHE A 336 -11.76 18.73 5.58
C PHE A 336 -12.34 17.55 4.79
N PHE A 337 -12.93 16.57 5.47
CA PHE A 337 -13.60 15.44 4.84
C PHE A 337 -14.75 15.88 3.92
N LYS A 338 -15.55 16.88 4.33
CA LYS A 338 -16.59 17.49 3.48
C LYS A 338 -16.02 18.02 2.17
N LEU A 339 -14.87 18.70 2.21
CA LEU A 339 -14.21 19.19 0.98
C LEU A 339 -13.73 18.04 0.10
N CYS A 340 -13.08 17.03 0.67
CA CYS A 340 -12.67 15.83 -0.07
C CYS A 340 -13.86 15.10 -0.71
N ASN A 341 -15.04 15.12 -0.07
CA ASN A 341 -16.24 14.48 -0.58
C ASN A 341 -17.10 15.40 -1.47
N SER A 342 -16.54 16.53 -1.96
CA SER A 342 -17.25 17.40 -2.89
C SER A 342 -17.48 16.72 -4.24
N GLU A 343 -18.72 16.79 -4.75
CA GLU A 343 -19.11 16.15 -6.01
C GLU A 343 -19.85 17.10 -6.93
N PHE A 344 -19.16 17.59 -7.95
CA PHE A 344 -19.74 18.47 -8.96
C PHE A 344 -20.50 17.66 -10.01
N ASP A 345 -21.78 17.99 -10.21
CA ASP A 345 -22.60 17.40 -11.24
C ASP A 345 -22.17 17.88 -12.64
N SER A 346 -22.50 17.09 -13.67
CA SER A 346 -22.10 17.36 -15.05
C SER A 346 -22.72 18.66 -15.59
N GLU A 347 -23.91 19.06 -15.15
CA GLU A 347 -24.60 20.23 -15.66
C GLU A 347 -23.91 21.50 -15.16
N THR A 348 -23.61 21.57 -13.86
CA THR A 348 -22.86 22.69 -13.27
C THR A 348 -21.51 22.87 -13.95
N LEU A 349 -20.74 21.78 -14.13
CA LEU A 349 -19.42 21.86 -14.78
C LEU A 349 -19.53 22.34 -16.23
N GLU A 350 -20.60 21.97 -16.95
CA GLU A 350 -20.90 22.47 -18.30
C GLU A 350 -21.25 23.97 -18.27
N ILE A 351 -22.12 24.42 -17.36
CA ILE A 351 -22.48 25.84 -17.20
C ILE A 351 -21.24 26.71 -16.93
N MET A 352 -20.26 26.17 -16.19
CA MET A 352 -18.97 26.79 -15.92
C MET A 352 -18.04 26.90 -17.15
N GLY A 353 -18.42 26.31 -18.29
CA GLY A 353 -17.65 26.33 -19.54
C GLY A 353 -16.52 25.31 -19.60
N LEU A 354 -16.50 24.29 -18.73
CA LEU A 354 -15.45 23.26 -18.73
C LEU A 354 -15.59 22.24 -19.87
N LYS A 355 -16.76 22.23 -20.52
CA LYS A 355 -17.07 21.41 -21.69
C LYS A 355 -16.86 22.15 -23.02
N ASP A 356 -16.68 23.47 -23.00
CA ASP A 356 -16.70 24.34 -24.20
C ASP A 356 -15.72 23.89 -25.30
N SER A 357 -14.60 23.27 -24.93
CA SER A 357 -13.58 22.76 -25.85
C SER A 357 -13.57 21.22 -26.00
N ILE A 358 -14.61 20.52 -25.52
CA ILE A 358 -14.66 19.05 -25.46
C ILE A 358 -15.86 18.55 -26.26
N ASN A 359 -15.58 17.90 -27.38
CA ASN A 359 -16.60 17.51 -28.35
C ASN A 359 -17.08 16.06 -28.21
N ASN A 360 -16.43 15.24 -27.37
CA ASN A 360 -16.79 13.84 -27.18
C ASN A 360 -17.02 13.48 -25.71
N GLU A 361 -17.93 12.52 -25.51
CA GLU A 361 -18.42 12.14 -24.18
C GLU A 361 -17.35 11.44 -23.31
N SER A 362 -16.39 10.75 -23.93
CA SER A 362 -15.31 10.06 -23.20
C SER A 362 -14.37 11.07 -22.55
N ASP A 363 -13.92 12.06 -23.33
CA ASP A 363 -13.07 13.13 -22.84
C ASP A 363 -13.82 14.01 -21.83
N TRP A 364 -15.13 14.20 -22.01
CA TRP A 364 -15.95 14.90 -21.03
C TRP A 364 -16.01 14.17 -19.68
N LYS A 365 -16.22 12.86 -19.69
CA LYS A 365 -16.14 12.04 -18.47
C LYS A 365 -14.76 12.06 -17.84
N ALA A 366 -13.69 12.09 -18.64
CA ALA A 366 -12.33 12.22 -18.14
C ALA A 366 -12.07 13.61 -17.51
N GLU A 367 -12.65 14.67 -18.07
CA GLU A 367 -12.58 16.04 -17.56
C GLU A 367 -13.29 16.18 -16.21
N GLN A 368 -14.56 15.75 -16.11
CA GLN A 368 -15.33 15.77 -14.85
C GLN A 368 -14.58 15.11 -13.69
N ASN A 369 -13.85 14.05 -14.03
CA ASN A 369 -13.10 13.24 -13.10
C ASN A 369 -11.91 13.97 -12.46
N LYS A 370 -11.36 15.01 -13.10
CA LYS A 370 -10.24 15.79 -12.56
C LYS A 370 -10.60 16.54 -11.27
N TYR A 371 -11.88 16.84 -11.10
CA TYR A 371 -12.42 17.65 -10.01
C TYR A 371 -12.90 16.82 -8.81
N ARG A 372 -12.75 15.48 -8.87
CA ARG A 372 -13.12 14.56 -7.79
C ARG A 372 -11.89 14.13 -7.01
N ILE A 373 -12.00 14.14 -5.69
CA ILE A 373 -10.97 13.61 -4.78
C ILE A 373 -11.33 12.16 -4.45
N PHE A 374 -12.50 11.96 -3.85
CA PHE A 374 -13.11 10.64 -3.65
C PHE A 374 -13.95 10.21 -4.85
N THR A 375 -13.94 8.91 -5.17
CA THR A 375 -14.71 8.32 -6.26
C THR A 375 -15.11 6.87 -5.97
N ASP A 376 -16.28 6.50 -6.45
CA ASP A 376 -16.84 5.15 -6.57
C ASP A 376 -17.32 4.86 -8.00
N GLN A 377 -16.91 5.70 -8.97
CA GLN A 377 -17.26 5.52 -10.38
C GLN A 377 -16.79 4.17 -10.94
N THR A 378 -17.32 3.78 -12.10
CA THR A 378 -16.91 2.61 -12.86
C THR A 378 -15.39 2.43 -12.89
N GLY A 379 -14.92 1.24 -12.47
CA GLY A 379 -13.50 0.93 -12.31
C GLY A 379 -12.99 1.04 -10.87
N TYR A 380 -13.79 1.60 -9.96
CA TYR A 380 -13.53 1.63 -8.53
C TYR A 380 -14.57 0.77 -7.81
N ASN A 381 -14.10 -0.22 -7.06
CA ASN A 381 -14.91 -1.08 -6.21
C ASN A 381 -14.46 -0.86 -4.77
N PRO A 382 -14.94 0.20 -4.07
CA PRO A 382 -14.64 0.41 -2.65
C PRO A 382 -15.30 -0.66 -1.78
N ALA A 383 -14.90 -0.69 -0.51
CA ALA A 383 -15.66 -1.37 0.53
C ALA A 383 -17.04 -0.71 0.71
N GLN A 384 -17.92 -1.39 1.44
CA GLN A 384 -19.26 -0.94 1.79
C GLN A 384 -19.48 -0.97 3.30
N THR A 385 -18.39 -0.96 4.05
CA THR A 385 -18.41 -0.90 5.52
C THR A 385 -19.08 0.39 5.99
N TYR A 386 -18.79 1.49 5.30
CA TYR A 386 -19.53 2.74 5.40
C TYR A 386 -20.45 2.89 4.18
N ASN A 387 -21.72 3.28 4.40
CA ASN A 387 -22.64 3.57 3.30
C ASN A 387 -22.01 4.64 2.40
N ASN A 388 -21.83 4.33 1.11
CA ASN A 388 -21.20 5.19 0.10
C ASN A 388 -19.70 5.48 0.33
N GLU A 389 -18.96 4.51 0.88
CA GLU A 389 -17.50 4.58 0.93
C GLU A 389 -16.90 4.70 -0.49
N LYS A 390 -15.84 5.50 -0.60
CA LYS A 390 -15.17 5.87 -1.86
C LYS A 390 -13.66 5.77 -1.72
N LEU A 391 -12.95 5.71 -2.84
CA LEU A 391 -11.49 5.68 -2.88
C LEU A 391 -10.93 7.00 -3.42
N ILE A 392 -9.68 7.30 -3.11
CA ILE A 392 -8.97 8.47 -3.66
C ILE A 392 -8.61 8.19 -5.12
N ARG A 393 -9.05 9.09 -6.00
CA ARG A 393 -8.91 8.90 -7.44
C ARG A 393 -7.46 8.86 -7.92
N PHE A 394 -6.61 9.70 -7.36
CA PHE A 394 -5.23 9.92 -7.82
C PHE A 394 -4.19 9.08 -7.07
N PHE A 395 -4.62 8.15 -6.23
CA PHE A 395 -3.74 7.13 -5.65
C PHE A 395 -3.41 6.07 -6.69
N ASN A 396 -2.14 5.67 -6.77
CA ASN A 396 -1.65 4.79 -7.84
C ASN A 396 -0.69 3.70 -7.34
N ASN A 397 -1.15 2.84 -6.43
CA ASN A 397 -0.37 1.73 -5.84
C ASN A 397 0.89 2.14 -5.05
N TYR A 398 1.00 3.41 -4.68
CA TYR A 398 2.06 3.92 -3.81
C TYR A 398 1.58 4.12 -2.37
N ARG A 399 2.41 4.82 -1.59
CA ARG A 399 2.24 5.10 -0.16
C ARG A 399 2.18 6.61 0.01
N TYR A 400 1.27 7.12 0.83
CA TYR A 400 1.01 8.55 0.95
C TYR A 400 0.93 9.02 2.40
N THR A 401 1.18 10.31 2.62
CA THR A 401 0.91 11.01 3.87
C THR A 401 -0.18 12.04 3.63
N VAL A 402 -1.25 12.00 4.42
CA VAL A 402 -2.38 12.92 4.32
C VAL A 402 -2.41 13.81 5.55
N TYR A 403 -2.25 15.11 5.36
CA TYR A 403 -2.31 16.07 6.45
C TYR A 403 -3.72 16.67 6.54
N VAL A 404 -4.39 16.48 7.67
CA VAL A 404 -5.79 16.86 7.85
C VAL A 404 -5.88 18.05 8.82
N PRO A 405 -6.25 19.25 8.34
CA PRO A 405 -6.41 20.40 9.22
C PRO A 405 -7.53 20.20 10.23
N THR A 406 -7.40 20.79 11.42
CA THR A 406 -8.49 20.78 12.42
C THR A 406 -9.76 21.41 11.86
N ASN A 407 -10.91 20.97 12.36
CA ASN A 407 -12.21 21.52 12.01
C ASN A 407 -12.28 23.05 12.18
N ASP A 408 -11.67 23.60 13.23
CA ASP A 408 -11.66 25.05 13.46
C ASP A 408 -10.74 25.79 12.49
N ALA A 409 -9.62 25.20 12.10
CA ALA A 409 -8.76 25.77 11.08
C ALA A 409 -9.42 25.80 9.70
N MET A 410 -10.22 24.78 9.39
CA MET A 410 -11.04 24.77 8.17
C MET A 410 -12.10 25.89 8.19
N LYS A 411 -12.81 26.08 9.31
CA LYS A 411 -13.75 27.21 9.47
C LYS A 411 -13.06 28.56 9.29
N ALA A 412 -11.85 28.73 9.82
CA ALA A 412 -11.06 29.94 9.61
C ALA A 412 -10.67 30.13 8.13
N ALA A 413 -10.35 29.06 7.41
CA ALA A 413 -10.08 29.11 5.97
C ALA A 413 -11.34 29.52 5.17
N TYR A 414 -12.52 29.04 5.53
CA TYR A 414 -13.79 29.48 4.94
C TYR A 414 -14.06 30.97 5.19
N ALA A 415 -13.82 31.46 6.41
CA ALA A 415 -13.93 32.88 6.74
C ALA A 415 -12.93 33.75 5.94
N ALA A 416 -11.78 33.18 5.57
CA ALA A 416 -10.78 33.77 4.67
C ALA A 416 -11.15 33.64 3.18
N GLY A 417 -12.31 33.09 2.83
CA GLY A 417 -12.85 33.01 1.48
C GLY A 417 -12.49 31.74 0.71
N LEU A 418 -12.01 30.66 1.37
CA LEU A 418 -11.88 29.35 0.73
C LEU A 418 -13.29 28.89 0.30
N PRO A 419 -13.54 28.65 -1.01
CA PRO A 419 -14.87 28.29 -1.47
C PRO A 419 -15.21 26.86 -1.07
N THR A 420 -16.46 26.63 -0.71
CA THR A 420 -17.06 25.31 -0.60
C THR A 420 -17.78 24.92 -1.90
N GLN A 421 -18.18 23.65 -2.03
CA GLN A 421 -19.04 23.21 -3.12
C GLN A 421 -20.35 24.04 -3.18
N ASN A 422 -20.96 24.32 -2.04
CA ASN A 422 -22.20 25.10 -1.96
C ASN A 422 -21.99 26.55 -2.42
N ASP A 423 -20.85 27.16 -2.10
CA ASP A 423 -20.55 28.53 -2.57
C ASP A 423 -20.41 28.58 -4.09
N ILE A 424 -19.81 27.54 -4.69
CA ILE A 424 -19.66 27.41 -6.14
C ILE A 424 -21.05 27.24 -6.79
N TYR A 425 -21.89 26.34 -6.27
CA TYR A 425 -23.26 26.17 -6.78
C TYR A 425 -24.10 27.44 -6.63
N ALA A 426 -24.06 28.11 -5.48
CA ALA A 426 -24.77 29.36 -5.26
C ALA A 426 -24.30 30.46 -6.23
N PHE A 427 -22.99 30.54 -6.50
CA PHE A 427 -22.45 31.47 -7.49
C PHE A 427 -22.96 31.17 -8.90
N VAL A 428 -22.92 29.90 -9.32
CA VAL A 428 -23.41 29.48 -10.63
C VAL A 428 -24.89 29.78 -10.78
N GLU A 429 -25.71 29.40 -9.81
CA GLU A 429 -27.16 29.61 -9.85
C GLU A 429 -27.53 31.09 -9.92
N ALA A 430 -26.86 31.94 -9.12
CA ALA A 430 -27.14 33.38 -9.10
C ALA A 430 -26.70 34.12 -10.38
N ASN A 431 -25.84 33.51 -11.20
CA ASN A 431 -25.22 34.16 -12.36
C ASN A 431 -25.51 33.47 -13.69
N LYS A 432 -26.25 32.35 -13.69
CA LYS A 432 -26.60 31.62 -14.91
C LYS A 432 -27.50 32.46 -15.80
N ILE A 433 -27.23 32.41 -17.09
CA ILE A 433 -27.99 33.08 -18.14
C ILE A 433 -28.46 32.03 -19.15
N PRO A 434 -29.63 32.20 -19.79
CA PRO A 434 -30.06 31.31 -20.86
C PRO A 434 -29.04 31.30 -21.99
N LYS A 435 -28.74 30.12 -22.56
CA LYS A 435 -27.95 30.05 -23.79
C LYS A 435 -28.75 30.69 -24.93
N THR A 436 -28.09 31.52 -25.74
CA THR A 436 -28.68 32.10 -26.96
C THR A 436 -28.35 31.21 -28.15
N PRO A 437 -29.26 31.07 -29.15
CA PRO A 437 -28.95 30.38 -30.40
C PRO A 437 -27.72 31.00 -31.07
N ALA A 438 -26.93 30.19 -31.77
CA ALA A 438 -25.89 30.73 -32.64
C ALA A 438 -26.52 31.57 -33.76
N GLU A 439 -25.83 32.63 -34.22
CA GLU A 439 -26.31 33.43 -35.35
C GLU A 439 -26.59 32.52 -36.56
N GLY A 440 -27.87 32.43 -36.96
CA GLY A 440 -28.33 31.62 -38.10
C GLY A 440 -29.09 30.33 -37.73
N GLU A 441 -29.26 30.00 -36.45
CA GLU A 441 -30.05 28.84 -36.01
C GLU A 441 -31.44 29.26 -35.49
N GLU A 442 -32.49 29.04 -36.30
CA GLU A 442 -33.88 29.17 -35.86
C GLU A 442 -34.37 27.87 -35.21
N GLY A 443 -34.81 27.98 -33.96
CA GLY A 443 -35.60 26.94 -33.30
C GLY A 443 -34.81 25.95 -32.47
N SER A 444 -34.70 26.22 -31.16
CA SER A 444 -34.70 25.14 -30.18
C SER A 444 -35.30 25.64 -28.88
N GLU A 445 -36.39 25.00 -28.46
CA GLU A 445 -36.93 25.12 -27.11
C GLU A 445 -35.91 24.53 -26.11
N ASP A 446 -35.62 25.30 -25.07
CA ASP A 446 -34.68 25.02 -23.96
C ASP A 446 -33.22 24.67 -24.34
N LEU A 447 -32.45 25.71 -24.71
CA LEU A 447 -30.99 25.61 -24.92
C LEU A 447 -30.19 25.37 -23.62
N GLY A 448 -30.85 25.34 -22.46
CA GLY A 448 -30.21 25.30 -21.15
C GLY A 448 -29.51 26.61 -20.77
N TYR A 449 -28.59 26.52 -19.82
CA TYR A 449 -27.95 27.67 -19.18
C TYR A 449 -26.43 27.72 -19.42
N THR A 450 -25.85 28.91 -19.28
CA THR A 450 -24.41 29.17 -19.27
C THR A 450 -24.07 30.34 -18.36
N LEU A 451 -22.81 30.73 -18.29
CA LEU A 451 -22.33 31.96 -17.63
C LEU A 451 -21.72 32.92 -18.65
N SER A 452 -21.69 34.21 -18.34
CA SER A 452 -20.83 35.15 -19.07
C SER A 452 -19.36 34.75 -18.96
N ASP A 453 -18.51 35.11 -19.92
CA ASP A 453 -17.08 34.75 -19.90
C ASP A 453 -16.38 35.17 -18.60
N ALA A 454 -16.73 36.34 -18.08
CA ALA A 454 -16.24 36.84 -16.79
C ALA A 454 -16.64 35.92 -15.63
N ASN A 455 -17.88 35.45 -15.61
CA ASN A 455 -18.40 34.55 -14.57
C ASN A 455 -17.90 33.11 -14.74
N LYS A 456 -17.69 32.62 -15.97
CA LYS A 456 -17.02 31.33 -16.25
C LYS A 456 -15.63 31.31 -15.61
N LEU A 457 -14.81 32.33 -15.88
CA LEU A 457 -13.46 32.45 -15.28
C LEU A 457 -13.51 32.44 -13.75
N LYS A 458 -14.46 33.17 -13.16
CA LYS A 458 -14.61 33.22 -11.69
C LYS A 458 -15.03 31.86 -11.11
N ALA A 459 -16.04 31.20 -11.68
CA ALA A 459 -16.48 29.89 -11.21
C ALA A 459 -15.36 28.84 -11.34
N GLN A 460 -14.67 28.81 -12.47
CA GLN A 460 -13.54 27.90 -12.70
C GLN A 460 -12.40 28.16 -11.71
N ALA A 461 -12.09 29.43 -11.39
CA ALA A 461 -11.08 29.77 -10.39
C ALA A 461 -11.47 29.34 -8.97
N MET A 462 -12.75 29.46 -8.59
CA MET A 462 -13.27 28.95 -7.31
C MET A 462 -13.09 27.42 -7.22
N LEU A 463 -13.52 26.68 -8.26
CA LEU A 463 -13.37 25.23 -8.33
C LEU A 463 -11.90 24.78 -8.29
N ALA A 464 -11.05 25.41 -9.09
CA ALA A 464 -9.63 25.11 -9.12
C ALA A 464 -8.94 25.41 -7.78
N THR A 465 -9.38 26.45 -7.06
CA THR A 465 -8.89 26.75 -5.71
C THR A 465 -9.24 25.65 -4.72
N LEU A 466 -10.50 25.20 -4.69
CA LEU A 466 -10.96 24.12 -3.82
C LEU A 466 -10.16 22.83 -4.09
N VAL A 467 -10.11 22.40 -5.35
CA VAL A 467 -9.48 21.12 -5.72
C VAL A 467 -7.97 21.13 -5.45
N ASN A 468 -7.25 22.21 -5.80
CA ASN A 468 -5.81 22.32 -5.50
C ASN A 468 -5.53 22.43 -4.01
N PHE A 469 -6.36 23.16 -3.27
CA PHE A 469 -6.26 23.23 -1.81
C PHE A 469 -6.33 21.83 -1.20
N VAL A 470 -7.32 21.02 -1.59
CA VAL A 470 -7.45 19.65 -1.07
C VAL A 470 -6.27 18.79 -1.52
N LYS A 471 -5.95 18.75 -2.82
CA LYS A 471 -4.86 17.93 -3.38
C LYS A 471 -3.49 18.22 -2.75
N TYR A 472 -3.25 19.46 -2.29
CA TYR A 472 -1.97 19.83 -1.68
C TYR A 472 -1.73 19.20 -0.31
N HIS A 473 -2.77 18.69 0.35
CA HIS A 473 -2.67 17.98 1.62
C HIS A 473 -2.33 16.48 1.46
N PHE A 474 -2.21 15.99 0.23
CA PHE A 474 -1.85 14.60 -0.09
C PHE A 474 -0.41 14.55 -0.60
N GLN A 475 0.52 14.19 0.28
CA GLN A 475 1.94 14.08 0.00
C GLN A 475 2.31 12.65 -0.42
N ASP A 476 3.24 12.51 -1.36
CA ASP A 476 3.87 11.23 -1.66
C ASP A 476 4.75 10.74 -0.49
N GLN A 477 4.94 9.42 -0.44
CA GLN A 477 5.59 8.67 0.64
C GLN A 477 4.81 8.69 1.96
N ALA A 478 4.93 7.62 2.74
CA ALA A 478 4.34 7.51 4.08
C ALA A 478 5.37 7.84 5.16
N PHE A 479 5.06 8.83 6.00
CA PHE A 479 5.88 9.22 7.14
C PHE A 479 5.09 9.09 8.43
N TYR A 480 5.73 8.56 9.47
CA TYR A 480 5.11 8.29 10.76
C TYR A 480 5.72 9.18 11.84
N VAL A 481 4.91 9.64 12.78
CA VAL A 481 5.40 10.20 14.04
C VAL A 481 6.08 9.06 14.80
N ASP A 482 7.40 9.01 14.71
CA ASP A 482 8.26 7.89 15.15
C ASP A 482 9.57 8.42 15.75
N GLN A 483 10.43 7.57 16.29
CA GLN A 483 11.69 7.92 16.96
C GLN A 483 12.88 8.04 15.99
N VAL A 484 12.61 8.45 14.75
CA VAL A 484 13.62 8.60 13.69
C VAL A 484 13.78 10.07 13.28
N SER A 485 14.84 10.34 12.53
CA SER A 485 15.06 11.65 11.90
C SER A 485 15.13 11.49 10.39
N ASN A 486 14.42 12.35 9.68
CA ASN A 486 14.43 12.43 8.22
C ASN A 486 14.03 13.84 7.79
N ALA A 487 14.51 14.31 6.64
CA ALA A 487 14.08 15.59 6.09
C ALA A 487 14.20 15.58 4.58
N GLY A 488 13.25 16.24 3.91
CA GLY A 488 13.27 16.32 2.45
C GLY A 488 12.14 17.17 1.88
N LYS A 489 12.19 17.37 0.57
CA LYS A 489 11.10 17.93 -0.22
C LYS A 489 10.35 16.78 -0.88
N TYR A 490 9.04 16.77 -0.71
CA TYR A 490 8.19 15.70 -1.21
C TYR A 490 7.05 16.30 -2.03
N GLN A 491 6.78 15.67 -3.17
CA GLN A 491 5.69 16.06 -4.04
C GLN A 491 4.34 15.82 -3.35
N THR A 492 3.38 16.65 -3.72
CA THR A 492 1.97 16.54 -3.35
C THR A 492 1.14 16.21 -4.58
N SER A 493 -0.13 15.86 -4.39
CA SER A 493 -1.05 15.61 -5.49
C SER A 493 -1.53 16.90 -6.19
N CYS A 494 -1.12 18.08 -5.71
CA CYS A 494 -1.39 19.36 -6.35
C CYS A 494 -0.32 19.65 -7.39
N ALA A 495 -0.72 20.13 -8.57
CA ALA A 495 0.21 20.50 -9.63
C ALA A 495 -0.16 21.84 -10.25
N TYR A 496 0.78 22.45 -10.97
CA TYR A 496 0.56 23.68 -11.72
C TYR A 496 1.26 23.63 -13.08
N SER A 497 0.82 24.47 -14.00
CA SER A 497 1.43 24.63 -15.32
C SER A 497 2.50 25.72 -15.29
N VAL A 498 3.70 25.41 -15.77
CA VAL A 498 4.84 26.35 -15.75
C VAL A 498 4.78 27.34 -16.91
N SER A 499 4.42 26.86 -18.11
CA SER A 499 4.42 27.64 -19.35
C SER A 499 3.01 27.98 -19.88
N GLY A 500 1.96 27.56 -19.18
CA GLY A 500 0.60 27.57 -19.70
C GLY A 500 0.29 26.39 -20.63
N ASP A 501 1.30 25.57 -20.95
CA ASP A 501 1.13 24.27 -21.63
C ASP A 501 0.53 23.25 -20.64
N PRO A 502 -0.59 22.58 -20.98
CA PRO A 502 -1.18 21.56 -20.14
C PRO A 502 -0.31 20.30 -19.96
N ASN A 503 0.73 20.11 -20.78
CA ASN A 503 1.67 18.99 -20.69
C ASN A 503 2.93 19.32 -19.87
N ASP A 504 3.14 20.60 -19.53
CA ASP A 504 4.28 21.07 -18.73
C ASP A 504 3.85 21.23 -17.27
N VAL A 505 3.74 20.08 -16.60
CA VAL A 505 3.15 19.92 -15.26
C VAL A 505 4.25 19.79 -14.22
N VAL A 506 4.20 20.64 -13.19
CA VAL A 506 5.06 20.50 -12.01
C VAL A 506 4.19 20.25 -10.79
N TYR A 507 4.43 19.10 -10.14
CA TYR A 507 3.86 18.77 -8.85
C TYR A 507 4.44 19.68 -7.77
N LEU A 508 3.58 20.20 -6.91
CA LEU A 508 3.97 21.06 -5.82
C LEU A 508 4.57 20.25 -4.70
N GLU A 509 5.65 20.77 -4.14
CA GLU A 509 6.33 20.15 -3.02
C GLU A 509 5.92 20.79 -1.69
N LEU A 510 6.15 20.04 -0.62
CA LEU A 510 6.23 20.55 0.74
C LEU A 510 7.51 20.04 1.39
N GLU A 511 8.08 20.82 2.30
CA GLU A 511 9.24 20.39 3.08
C GLU A 511 8.75 19.62 4.29
N MET A 512 9.13 18.35 4.43
CA MET A 512 8.79 17.51 5.58
C MET A 512 10.05 17.25 6.40
N LYS A 513 9.92 17.38 7.72
CA LYS A 513 10.98 17.06 8.68
C LYS A 513 10.43 16.17 9.79
N GLN A 514 11.00 14.98 9.94
CA GLN A 514 10.84 14.13 11.11
C GLN A 514 11.96 14.39 12.11
N THR A 515 11.59 14.47 13.38
CA THR A 515 12.48 14.39 14.54
C THR A 515 11.89 13.36 15.50
N PRO A 516 12.65 12.82 16.46
CA PRO A 516 12.11 11.81 17.37
C PRO A 516 10.80 12.28 18.04
N GLY A 517 9.71 11.56 17.76
CA GLY A 517 8.37 11.84 18.29
C GLY A 517 7.59 12.97 17.62
N ALA A 518 8.07 13.55 16.51
CA ALA A 518 7.38 14.67 15.85
C ALA A 518 7.60 14.73 14.32
N ILE A 519 6.61 15.29 13.63
CA ILE A 519 6.72 15.69 12.22
C ILE A 519 6.36 17.18 12.12
N GLU A 520 7.17 17.92 11.39
CA GLU A 520 6.89 19.28 10.93
C GLU A 520 6.84 19.31 9.41
N VAL A 521 5.94 20.14 8.87
CA VAL A 521 5.87 20.44 7.44
C VAL A 521 5.93 21.94 7.20
N VAL A 522 6.60 22.37 6.14
CA VAL A 522 6.58 23.75 5.64
C VAL A 522 5.92 23.77 4.28
N ASP A 523 4.83 24.53 4.17
CA ASP A 523 4.09 24.66 2.93
C ASP A 523 4.74 25.65 1.95
N ARG A 524 4.15 25.78 0.76
CA ARG A 524 4.64 26.67 -0.29
C ARG A 524 4.53 28.16 0.08
N ALA A 525 3.65 28.52 1.00
CA ALA A 525 3.56 29.89 1.50
C ALA A 525 4.63 30.21 2.56
N GLY A 526 5.41 29.20 2.99
CA GLY A 526 6.45 29.31 4.02
C GLY A 526 5.91 29.13 5.43
N PHE A 527 4.66 28.71 5.60
CA PHE A 527 4.10 28.45 6.91
C PHE A 527 4.49 27.06 7.40
N ARG A 528 4.97 27.00 8.64
CA ARG A 528 5.28 25.74 9.31
C ARG A 528 4.06 25.23 10.07
N GLN A 529 3.74 23.95 9.89
CA GLN A 529 2.76 23.21 10.67
C GLN A 529 3.42 22.02 11.35
N THR A 530 3.00 21.75 12.59
CA THR A 530 3.40 20.55 13.33
C THR A 530 2.23 19.56 13.29
N VAL A 531 2.56 18.28 13.09
CA VAL A 531 1.60 17.20 13.26
C VAL A 531 1.19 17.10 14.72
N ILE A 532 -0.11 17.03 14.96
CA ILE A 532 -0.73 16.89 16.28
C ILE A 532 -1.64 15.64 16.28
N LYS A 533 -2.16 15.26 17.45
CA LYS A 533 -3.09 14.13 17.55
C LYS A 533 -4.46 14.49 16.94
N PRO A 534 -5.17 13.50 16.36
CA PRO A 534 -4.71 12.13 16.09
C PRO A 534 -3.68 12.08 14.95
N TYR A 535 -2.68 11.20 15.09
CA TYR A 535 -1.61 10.97 14.10
C TYR A 535 -1.34 9.48 13.95
N ASN A 536 -0.62 9.10 12.88
CA ASN A 536 -0.34 7.72 12.51
C ASN A 536 -1.61 6.87 12.24
N LEU A 537 -2.70 7.49 11.79
CA LEU A 537 -3.91 6.74 11.45
C LEU A 537 -3.73 6.05 10.09
N LEU A 538 -3.78 4.73 10.07
CA LEU A 538 -3.41 3.93 8.90
C LEU A 538 -4.62 3.62 8.01
N ALA A 539 -4.44 3.82 6.71
CA ALA A 539 -5.44 3.53 5.69
C ALA A 539 -4.87 2.71 4.53
N ARG A 540 -5.74 1.94 3.87
CA ARG A 540 -5.52 1.22 2.61
C ARG A 540 -6.71 1.46 1.71
N ASP A 541 -6.50 2.24 0.66
CA ASP A 541 -7.48 2.38 -0.40
C ASP A 541 -7.43 1.14 -1.28
N ALA A 542 -8.27 0.16 -0.95
CA ALA A 542 -8.35 -1.13 -1.62
C ALA A 542 -9.44 -1.11 -2.71
N ASN A 543 -9.02 -1.16 -3.97
CA ASN A 543 -9.93 -1.36 -5.09
C ASN A 543 -10.11 -2.85 -5.33
N TYR A 544 -11.26 -3.38 -4.93
CA TYR A 544 -11.58 -4.80 -5.09
C TYR A 544 -11.70 -5.19 -6.57
N ASP A 545 -11.47 -6.47 -6.87
CA ASP A 545 -11.47 -6.98 -8.25
C ASP A 545 -12.84 -6.90 -8.95
N ARG A 546 -13.90 -6.74 -8.17
CA ARG A 546 -15.28 -6.60 -8.59
C ARG A 546 -16.09 -5.94 -7.46
N PRO A 547 -17.33 -5.48 -7.72
CA PRO A 547 -18.19 -4.95 -6.67
C PRO A 547 -18.32 -5.94 -5.50
N VAL A 548 -18.10 -5.48 -4.27
CA VAL A 548 -18.02 -6.35 -3.08
C VAL A 548 -19.32 -7.12 -2.79
N LYS A 549 -20.49 -6.56 -3.12
CA LYS A 549 -21.79 -7.26 -3.09
C LYS A 549 -21.81 -8.51 -3.99
N ASN A 550 -21.00 -8.51 -5.06
CA ASN A 550 -20.96 -9.52 -6.11
C ASN A 550 -19.79 -10.50 -5.97
N THR A 551 -19.40 -10.85 -4.73
CA THR A 551 -18.38 -11.89 -4.43
C THR A 551 -16.93 -11.52 -4.75
N ALA A 552 -16.47 -10.31 -4.38
CA ALA A 552 -15.03 -9.97 -4.48
C ALA A 552 -14.14 -11.09 -3.92
N THR A 553 -13.11 -11.43 -4.68
CA THR A 553 -12.18 -12.55 -4.38
C THR A 553 -10.75 -12.10 -4.17
N SER A 554 -10.43 -10.85 -4.53
CA SER A 554 -9.11 -10.25 -4.33
C SER A 554 -9.19 -8.73 -4.37
N ILE A 555 -8.05 -8.07 -4.13
CA ILE A 555 -7.83 -6.65 -4.39
C ILE A 555 -7.07 -6.52 -5.72
N ALA A 556 -7.60 -5.74 -6.66
CA ALA A 556 -6.98 -5.54 -7.98
C ALA A 556 -5.80 -4.57 -7.90
N ASN A 557 -5.96 -3.50 -7.11
CA ASN A 557 -4.94 -2.50 -6.84
C ASN A 557 -5.22 -1.86 -5.47
N SER A 558 -4.17 -1.39 -4.80
CA SER A 558 -4.33 -0.68 -3.54
C SER A 558 -3.18 0.25 -3.23
N SER A 559 -3.51 1.37 -2.59
CA SER A 559 -2.53 2.30 -2.03
C SER A 559 -2.63 2.36 -0.52
N TYR A 560 -1.51 2.61 0.14
CA TYR A 560 -1.45 2.81 1.58
C TYR A 560 -1.34 4.29 1.91
N ALA A 561 -1.93 4.71 3.01
CA ALA A 561 -1.81 6.08 3.47
C ALA A 561 -1.72 6.14 5.00
N VAL A 562 -1.07 7.19 5.48
CA VAL A 562 -1.09 7.57 6.89
C VAL A 562 -1.68 8.97 7.01
N LEU A 563 -2.67 9.13 7.88
CA LEU A 563 -3.32 10.42 8.14
C LEU A 563 -2.78 11.02 9.45
N HIS A 564 -2.52 12.32 9.40
CA HIS A 564 -2.05 13.14 10.52
C HIS A 564 -2.89 14.39 10.66
N GLN A 565 -3.33 14.72 11.87
CA GLN A 565 -3.93 16.03 12.15
C GLN A 565 -2.86 17.13 12.12
N ILE A 566 -3.19 18.29 11.56
CA ILE A 566 -2.37 19.52 11.65
C ILE A 566 -3.22 20.70 12.16
N ALA A 567 -2.58 21.63 12.88
CA ALA A 567 -3.28 22.73 13.55
C ALA A 567 -3.85 23.79 12.59
N LYS A 568 -3.23 24.01 11.43
CA LYS A 568 -3.69 24.94 10.38
C LYS A 568 -3.55 24.30 9.00
N PRO A 569 -4.32 24.74 7.99
CA PRO A 569 -4.20 24.18 6.64
C PRO A 569 -2.85 24.47 5.98
N LEU A 570 -2.52 23.65 4.99
CA LEU A 570 -1.38 23.84 4.10
C LEU A 570 -1.81 24.69 2.90
N TYR A 571 -1.00 25.68 2.57
CA TYR A 571 -1.28 26.60 1.46
C TYR A 571 -0.43 26.27 0.24
N PHE A 572 -1.09 25.83 -0.85
CA PHE A 572 -0.45 25.52 -2.14
C PHE A 572 0.13 26.74 -2.86
N LYS A 573 -0.18 27.94 -2.35
CA LYS A 573 0.38 29.23 -2.76
C LYS A 573 0.31 30.23 -1.62
N LYS A 574 1.14 31.27 -1.66
CA LYS A 574 0.97 32.45 -0.81
C LYS A 574 -0.32 33.18 -1.17
N LEU A 575 -1.16 33.46 -0.19
CA LEU A 575 -2.39 34.21 -0.36
C LEU A 575 -2.12 35.72 -0.41
N SER A 576 -2.91 36.44 -1.21
CA SER A 576 -2.87 37.91 -1.26
C SER A 576 -3.83 38.47 -0.20
N GLY A 577 -3.31 39.26 0.74
CA GLY A 577 -4.13 39.85 1.82
C GLY A 577 -4.81 38.80 2.71
N ASP A 578 -4.18 37.63 2.87
CA ASP A 578 -4.66 36.49 3.67
C ASP A 578 -6.07 35.99 3.28
N ARG A 579 -6.46 36.19 2.01
CA ARG A 579 -7.75 35.79 1.47
C ARG A 579 -7.62 34.97 0.20
N PHE A 580 -8.44 33.93 0.08
CA PHE A 580 -8.50 33.07 -1.11
C PHE A 580 -9.25 33.76 -2.27
N ASP A 581 -10.32 34.50 -1.97
CA ASP A 581 -11.22 35.09 -2.96
C ASP A 581 -10.64 36.29 -3.73
N THR A 582 -9.46 36.76 -3.34
CA THR A 582 -8.73 37.80 -4.06
C THR A 582 -8.31 37.39 -5.47
N GLU A 583 -8.16 36.09 -5.71
CA GLU A 583 -7.71 35.51 -6.98
C GLU A 583 -8.78 35.57 -8.07
N TRP A 584 -10.06 35.70 -7.70
CA TRP A 584 -11.18 35.82 -8.64
C TRP A 584 -12.05 37.05 -8.36
N ALA A 585 -11.49 38.05 -7.67
CA ALA A 585 -12.14 39.34 -7.43
C ALA A 585 -12.40 40.11 -8.74
N THR A 586 -11.59 39.88 -9.78
CA THR A 586 -11.80 40.43 -11.13
C THR A 586 -11.53 39.36 -12.19
N PRO A 587 -12.10 39.47 -13.42
CA PRO A 587 -11.86 38.51 -14.50
C PRO A 587 -10.39 38.38 -14.88
N ALA A 588 -9.63 39.49 -14.84
CA ALA A 588 -8.20 39.49 -15.13
C ALA A 588 -7.40 38.66 -14.11
N LYS A 589 -7.73 38.77 -12.82
CA LYS A 589 -7.11 37.95 -11.77
C LYS A 589 -7.47 36.48 -11.92
N ALA A 590 -8.75 36.18 -12.17
CA ALA A 590 -9.22 34.80 -12.36
C ALA A 590 -8.50 34.12 -13.53
N LYS A 591 -8.36 34.82 -14.67
CA LYS A 591 -7.61 34.35 -15.84
C LYS A 591 -6.13 34.08 -15.51
N ALA A 592 -5.46 34.99 -14.80
CA ALA A 592 -4.07 34.82 -14.41
C ALA A 592 -3.88 33.64 -13.43
N PHE A 593 -4.82 33.45 -12.50
CA PHE A 593 -4.83 32.31 -11.60
C PHE A 593 -4.98 30.99 -12.35
N LEU A 594 -5.98 30.88 -13.24
CA LEU A 594 -6.25 29.67 -14.03
C LEU A 594 -5.13 29.32 -15.00
N ALA A 595 -4.43 30.30 -15.57
CA ALA A 595 -3.27 30.05 -16.42
C ALA A 595 -2.18 29.22 -15.71
N LYS A 596 -2.08 29.38 -14.38
CA LYS A 596 -1.10 28.67 -13.54
C LYS A 596 -1.71 27.44 -12.86
N TYR A 597 -2.88 27.59 -12.26
CA TYR A 597 -3.46 26.63 -11.30
C TYR A 597 -4.76 25.98 -11.78
N ARG A 598 -5.09 26.02 -13.08
CA ARG A 598 -6.18 25.16 -13.59
C ARG A 598 -5.91 23.69 -13.21
N ILE A 599 -6.97 22.91 -13.07
CA ILE A 599 -6.81 21.49 -12.73
C ILE A 599 -6.28 20.74 -13.94
N LEU A 600 -5.10 20.15 -13.77
CA LEU A 600 -4.41 19.37 -14.79
C LEU A 600 -4.82 17.89 -14.70
N LYS A 601 -4.49 17.14 -15.75
CA LYS A 601 -4.82 15.72 -15.87
C LYS A 601 -4.09 14.87 -14.84
#